data_AF-W7XVM5-F1
#
_entry.id   AF-W7XVM5-F1
#
_cell.length_a   1.000
_cell.length_b   1.000
_cell.length_c   1.000
_cell.angle_alpha   90.00
_cell.angle_beta   90.00
_cell.angle_gamma   90.00
#
_symmetry.space_group_name_H-M   'P 1'
#
loop_
_entity.id
_entity.type
_entity.pdbx_description
1 polymer ?
#
loop_
_entity_poly.entity_id
_entity_poly.type
_entity_poly.pdbx_seq_one_letter_code
_entity_poly.pdbx_strand_id
1 'polypeptide(L)'
;MKSIFAAVLIACVVSINVTSQNSDNNSNSVYRVNKYVEIPAIGGLFVASFYGFRYLSDKGGLTQNELSSLNTKDIWWFDRWAAEQDAAKRNDFHHTSDMLLNGALALPVILGLDKGIRNDWLDILVMYVELHGINNTVYVSGASSFYRKRPFVYSDDVPLDERMAKETENSFFSGHASTSAAAAFFAATVYSDYHPELGNKKYWLYGAALVPPACGVL
;
A
#
# COMPACT_ATOMS: atom_id res chain seq x y z
N MET A 1 -22.61 -1.05 -5.61
CA MET A 1 -21.29 -1.45 -5.06
C MET A 1 -20.32 -0.28 -4.96
N LYS A 2 -20.04 0.47 -6.04
CA LYS A 2 -19.16 1.67 -6.00
C LYS A 2 -19.57 2.71 -4.93
N SER A 3 -20.88 2.93 -4.76
CA SER A 3 -21.45 3.82 -3.73
C SER A 3 -21.33 3.31 -2.30
N ILE A 4 -21.25 2.00 -2.10
CA ILE A 4 -21.16 1.37 -0.77
C ILE A 4 -19.71 1.46 -0.27
N PHE A 5 -18.72 1.16 -1.13
CA PHE A 5 -17.31 1.29 -0.79
C PHE A 5 -16.90 2.73 -0.47
N ALA A 6 -17.37 3.70 -1.27
CA ALA A 6 -17.13 5.12 -1.00
C ALA A 6 -17.77 5.57 0.33
N ALA A 7 -18.99 5.09 0.64
CA ALA A 7 -19.65 5.41 1.89
C ALA A 7 -18.94 4.81 3.12
N VAL A 8 -18.41 3.58 3.01
CA VAL A 8 -17.61 2.94 4.07
C VAL A 8 -16.30 3.68 4.29
N LEU A 9 -15.61 4.08 3.21
CA LEU A 9 -14.35 4.84 3.30
C LEU A 9 -14.57 6.21 3.97
N ILE A 10 -15.64 6.93 3.61
CA ILE A 10 -15.99 8.22 4.22
C ILE A 10 -16.41 8.03 5.68
N ALA A 11 -17.19 7.00 6.00
CA ALA A 11 -17.60 6.72 7.38
C ALA A 11 -16.40 6.38 8.29
N CYS A 12 -15.40 5.63 7.78
CA CYS A 12 -14.17 5.35 8.51
C CYS A 12 -13.34 6.63 8.74
N VAL A 13 -13.11 7.45 7.70
CA VAL A 13 -12.30 8.68 7.82
C VAL A 13 -12.94 9.73 8.74
N VAL A 14 -14.28 9.84 8.76
CA VAL A 14 -15.00 10.79 9.61
C VAL A 14 -15.03 10.33 11.07
N SER A 15 -15.09 9.02 11.34
CA SER A 15 -15.12 8.48 12.71
C SER A 15 -13.79 8.62 13.46
N ILE A 16 -12.66 8.69 12.74
CA ILE A 16 -11.31 8.83 13.32
C ILE A 16 -11.11 10.24 13.92
N ASN A 17 -11.77 11.27 13.37
CA ASN A 17 -11.57 12.66 13.82
C ASN A 17 -12.41 13.05 15.05
N VAL A 18 -13.46 12.30 15.39
CA VAL A 18 -14.44 12.72 16.41
C VAL A 18 -14.13 12.17 17.81
N THR A 19 -13.26 11.16 17.95
CA THR A 19 -13.15 10.42 19.23
C THR A 19 -11.75 10.34 19.86
N SER A 20 -10.72 10.97 19.28
CA SER A 20 -9.33 10.74 19.72
C SER A 20 -8.66 11.94 20.41
N GLN A 21 -9.32 12.52 21.43
CA GLN A 21 -8.65 13.37 22.44
C GLN A 21 -9.38 13.28 23.78
N ASN A 22 -9.26 12.13 24.47
CA ASN A 22 -9.57 12.08 25.90
C ASN A 22 -8.25 11.95 26.68
N SER A 23 -7.83 13.06 27.27
CA SER A 23 -6.50 13.22 27.88
C SER A 23 -6.44 12.64 29.29
N ASP A 24 -6.15 11.35 29.41
CA ASP A 24 -5.76 10.75 30.69
C ASP A 24 -4.26 11.01 30.95
N ASN A 25 -3.93 11.98 31.80
CA ASN A 25 -2.59 12.55 32.03
C ASN A 25 -1.56 11.65 32.77
N ASN A 26 -1.55 10.32 32.59
CA ASN A 26 -0.73 9.44 33.44
C ASN A 26 0.06 8.30 32.74
N SER A 27 0.33 8.38 31.43
CA SER A 27 1.25 7.44 30.76
C SER A 27 2.30 8.17 29.92
N ASN A 28 3.58 7.90 30.15
CA ASN A 28 4.72 8.38 29.36
C ASN A 28 4.81 7.78 27.94
N SER A 29 3.72 7.19 27.43
CA SER A 29 3.66 6.61 26.07
C SER A 29 3.46 7.70 25.03
N VAL A 30 4.19 7.63 23.93
CA VAL A 30 4.08 8.57 22.81
C VAL A 30 2.75 8.40 22.07
N TYR A 31 2.32 7.15 21.88
CA TYR A 31 1.05 6.82 21.23
C TYR A 31 0.04 6.25 22.22
N ARG A 32 -1.25 6.54 22.01
CA ARG A 32 -2.33 6.04 22.87
C ARG A 32 -3.44 5.49 22.02
N VAL A 33 -3.59 4.18 22.04
CA VAL A 33 -4.52 3.46 21.17
C VAL A 33 -5.73 3.02 21.97
N ASN A 34 -6.92 3.47 21.58
CA ASN A 34 -8.17 2.96 22.16
C ASN A 34 -8.55 1.64 21.48
N LYS A 35 -8.02 0.54 22.02
CA LYS A 35 -8.18 -0.82 21.47
C LYS A 35 -9.64 -1.25 21.29
N TYR A 36 -10.58 -0.72 22.08
CA TYR A 36 -12.00 -1.03 21.94
C TYR A 36 -12.64 -0.41 20.69
N VAL A 37 -12.06 0.66 20.16
CA VAL A 37 -12.48 1.30 18.91
C VAL A 37 -11.64 0.78 17.75
N GLU A 38 -10.32 0.73 17.92
CA GLU A 38 -9.41 0.37 16.83
C GLU A 38 -9.54 -1.09 16.40
N ILE A 39 -9.68 -2.05 17.33
CA ILE A 39 -9.74 -3.47 16.95
C ILE A 39 -10.98 -3.76 16.08
N PRO A 40 -12.20 -3.32 16.43
CA PRO A 40 -13.35 -3.44 15.53
C PRO A 40 -13.17 -2.72 14.19
N ALA A 41 -12.58 -1.51 14.19
CA ALA A 41 -12.33 -0.76 12.96
C ALA A 41 -11.38 -1.51 12.03
N ILE A 42 -10.26 -2.01 12.56
CA ILE A 42 -9.32 -2.91 11.87
C ILE A 42 -10.06 -4.12 11.31
N GLY A 43 -10.87 -4.80 12.13
CA GLY A 43 -11.67 -5.94 11.68
C GLY A 43 -12.55 -5.62 10.46
N GLY A 44 -13.24 -4.47 10.50
CA GLY A 44 -14.05 -3.98 9.38
C GLY A 44 -13.22 -3.70 8.12
N LEU A 45 -12.07 -3.03 8.25
CA LEU A 45 -11.16 -2.72 7.15
C LEU A 45 -10.62 -3.99 6.47
N PHE A 46 -10.23 -4.99 7.25
CA PHE A 46 -9.71 -6.25 6.71
C PHE A 46 -10.81 -7.10 6.04
N VAL A 47 -12.03 -7.12 6.59
CA VAL A 47 -13.17 -7.76 5.93
C VAL A 47 -13.49 -7.07 4.60
N ALA A 48 -13.55 -5.73 4.56
CA ALA A 48 -13.78 -4.97 3.34
C ALA A 48 -12.68 -5.23 2.29
N SER A 49 -11.41 -5.22 2.73
CA SER A 49 -10.26 -5.52 1.89
C SER A 49 -10.33 -6.95 1.34
N PHE A 50 -10.66 -7.95 2.16
CA PHE A 50 -10.79 -9.34 1.72
C PHE A 50 -11.81 -9.50 0.59
N TYR A 51 -13.02 -8.96 0.75
CA TYR A 51 -14.04 -9.04 -0.29
C TYR A 51 -13.65 -8.28 -1.55
N GLY A 52 -13.00 -7.13 -1.41
CA GLY A 52 -12.61 -6.38 -2.58
C GLY A 52 -11.38 -6.97 -3.30
N PHE A 53 -10.42 -7.58 -2.62
CA PHE A 53 -9.37 -8.39 -3.27
C PHE A 53 -9.99 -9.59 -4.02
N ARG A 54 -10.96 -10.27 -3.40
CA ARG A 54 -11.70 -11.34 -4.08
C ARG A 54 -12.38 -10.83 -5.35
N TYR A 55 -13.04 -9.67 -5.28
CA TYR A 55 -13.60 -9.02 -6.46
C TYR A 55 -12.54 -8.74 -7.54
N LEU A 56 -11.36 -8.25 -7.16
CA LEU A 56 -10.27 -7.97 -8.09
C LEU A 56 -9.71 -9.23 -8.76
N SER A 57 -9.60 -10.34 -8.03
CA SER A 57 -9.12 -11.63 -8.56
C SER A 57 -10.21 -12.41 -9.32
N ASP A 58 -11.47 -12.09 -9.10
CA ASP A 58 -12.61 -12.64 -9.86
C ASP A 58 -12.84 -11.89 -11.19
N LYS A 59 -12.25 -10.69 -11.37
CA LYS A 59 -12.24 -10.02 -12.68
C LYS A 59 -11.63 -10.94 -13.74
N GLY A 60 -12.26 -10.94 -14.91
CA GLY A 60 -11.69 -11.58 -16.10
C GLY A 60 -10.35 -10.95 -16.48
N GLY A 61 -9.52 -11.73 -17.16
CA GLY A 61 -8.40 -11.16 -17.93
C GLY A 61 -8.89 -10.57 -19.25
N LEU A 62 -7.97 -9.98 -20.00
CA LEU A 62 -8.26 -9.41 -21.30
C LEU A 62 -8.59 -10.49 -22.33
N THR A 63 -9.58 -10.21 -23.17
CA THR A 63 -9.89 -11.04 -24.34
C THR A 63 -8.88 -10.79 -25.47
N GLN A 64 -8.75 -11.74 -26.39
CA GLN A 64 -7.85 -11.58 -27.54
C GLN A 64 -8.24 -10.39 -28.43
N ASN A 65 -9.54 -10.10 -28.54
CA ASN A 65 -10.03 -8.94 -29.29
C ASN A 65 -9.63 -7.63 -28.63
N GLU A 66 -9.78 -7.53 -27.30
CA GLU A 66 -9.34 -6.36 -26.53
C GLU A 66 -7.82 -6.18 -26.66
N LEU A 67 -7.06 -7.27 -26.55
CA LEU A 67 -5.59 -7.24 -26.66
C LEU A 67 -5.14 -6.76 -28.05
N SER A 68 -5.77 -7.25 -29.11
CA SER A 68 -5.47 -6.89 -30.49
C SER A 68 -5.79 -5.43 -30.82
N SER A 69 -6.62 -4.76 -30.00
CA SER A 69 -6.97 -3.35 -30.15
C SER A 69 -6.09 -2.41 -29.34
N LEU A 70 -5.14 -2.92 -28.55
CA LEU A 70 -4.29 -2.08 -27.71
C LEU A 70 -3.26 -1.32 -28.53
N ASN A 71 -3.06 -0.06 -28.15
CA ASN A 71 -2.03 0.79 -28.72
C ASN A 71 -1.28 1.54 -27.62
N THR A 72 0.05 1.45 -27.62
CA THR A 72 0.92 2.18 -26.66
C THR A 72 0.75 3.70 -26.76
N LYS A 73 0.26 4.21 -27.89
CA LYS A 73 -0.02 5.64 -28.07
C LYS A 73 -1.23 6.13 -27.27
N ASP A 74 -2.12 5.23 -26.86
CA ASP A 74 -3.27 5.56 -26.00
C ASP A 74 -2.84 5.77 -24.54
N ILE A 75 -1.64 5.31 -24.18
CA ILE A 75 -1.03 5.58 -22.87
C ILE A 75 -0.53 7.03 -22.84
N TRP A 76 -0.79 7.68 -21.71
CA TRP A 76 -0.29 9.02 -21.44
C TRP A 76 1.23 9.06 -21.56
N TRP A 77 1.77 10.15 -22.12
CA TRP A 77 3.18 10.22 -22.53
C TRP A 77 4.16 9.97 -21.38
N PHE A 78 3.82 10.39 -20.15
CA PHE A 78 4.66 10.20 -18.97
C PHE A 78 4.73 8.75 -18.51
N ASP A 79 3.73 7.93 -18.83
CA ASP A 79 3.66 6.52 -18.42
C ASP A 79 4.08 5.55 -19.54
N ARG A 80 4.25 6.05 -20.77
CA ARG A 80 4.52 5.23 -21.95
C ARG A 80 5.82 4.43 -21.84
N TRP A 81 6.85 5.00 -21.21
CA TRP A 81 8.13 4.32 -21.01
C TRP A 81 7.99 2.99 -20.24
N ALA A 82 6.99 2.84 -19.37
CA ALA A 82 6.75 1.61 -18.63
C ALA A 82 6.25 0.46 -19.53
N ALA A 83 5.62 0.78 -20.67
CA ALA A 83 5.18 -0.21 -21.66
C ALA A 83 6.31 -0.63 -22.62
N GLU A 84 7.41 0.13 -22.64
CA GLU A 84 8.59 -0.09 -23.49
C GLU A 84 9.75 -0.74 -22.69
N GLN A 85 9.46 -1.22 -21.47
CA GLN A 85 10.41 -1.96 -20.64
C GLN A 85 10.80 -3.29 -21.27
N ASP A 86 12.04 -3.72 -21.00
CA ASP A 86 12.57 -5.00 -21.47
C ASP A 86 11.84 -6.16 -20.79
N ALA A 87 11.07 -6.93 -21.57
CA ALA A 87 10.30 -8.07 -21.08
C ALA A 87 11.18 -9.14 -20.43
N ALA A 88 12.45 -9.28 -20.86
CA ALA A 88 13.37 -10.27 -20.30
C ALA A 88 13.77 -9.96 -18.84
N LYS A 89 13.77 -8.67 -18.46
CA LYS A 89 14.13 -8.23 -17.09
C LYS A 89 12.94 -8.17 -16.14
N ARG A 90 11.72 -8.40 -16.65
CA ARG A 90 10.49 -8.31 -15.86
C ARG A 90 10.55 -9.18 -14.59
N ASN A 91 11.03 -10.41 -14.69
CA ASN A 91 11.11 -11.31 -13.53
C ASN A 91 12.11 -10.80 -12.48
N ASP A 92 13.22 -10.22 -12.89
CA ASP A 92 14.22 -9.64 -11.99
C ASP A 92 13.66 -8.41 -11.25
N PHE A 93 12.90 -7.57 -11.96
CA PHE A 93 12.24 -6.42 -11.37
C PHE A 93 11.12 -6.82 -10.39
N HIS A 94 10.28 -7.80 -10.75
CA HIS A 94 9.28 -8.37 -9.83
C HIS A 94 9.93 -8.91 -8.57
N HIS A 95 10.99 -9.72 -8.69
CA HIS A 95 11.68 -10.29 -7.54
C HIS A 95 12.29 -9.20 -6.63
N THR A 96 12.89 -8.17 -7.23
CA THR A 96 13.47 -7.04 -6.48
C THR A 96 12.38 -6.25 -5.75
N SER A 97 11.26 -6.01 -6.42
CA SER A 97 10.07 -5.37 -5.84
C SER A 97 9.54 -6.16 -4.64
N ASP A 98 9.39 -7.47 -4.77
CA ASP A 98 8.93 -8.34 -3.68
C ASP A 98 9.89 -8.31 -2.49
N MET A 99 11.21 -8.32 -2.75
CA MET A 99 12.22 -8.23 -1.69
C MET A 99 12.14 -6.90 -0.95
N LEU A 100 11.99 -5.78 -1.67
CA LEU A 100 11.86 -4.46 -1.06
C LEU A 100 10.56 -4.31 -0.26
N LEU A 101 9.45 -4.84 -0.78
CA LEU A 101 8.17 -4.88 -0.06
C LEU A 101 8.31 -5.66 1.24
N ASN A 102 8.84 -6.88 1.17
CA ASN A 102 9.00 -7.74 2.34
C ASN A 102 9.94 -7.11 3.37
N GLY A 103 11.03 -6.49 2.90
CA GLY A 103 11.94 -5.72 3.77
C GLY A 103 11.24 -4.54 4.45
N ALA A 104 10.46 -3.76 3.70
CA ALA A 104 9.68 -2.65 4.25
C ALA A 104 8.64 -3.13 5.27
N LEU A 105 7.92 -4.22 4.97
CA LEU A 105 6.93 -4.80 5.86
C LEU A 105 7.51 -5.30 7.18
N ALA A 106 8.79 -5.69 7.19
CA ALA A 106 9.51 -6.15 8.37
C ALA A 106 10.09 -5.00 9.22
N LEU A 107 10.04 -3.74 8.76
CA LEU A 107 10.59 -2.58 9.49
C LEU A 107 10.08 -2.43 10.93
N PRO A 108 8.81 -2.74 11.28
CA PRO A 108 8.38 -2.70 12.67
C PRO A 108 9.23 -3.57 13.58
N VAL A 109 9.70 -4.75 13.12
CA VAL A 109 10.54 -5.64 13.93
C VAL A 109 11.82 -4.92 14.38
N ILE A 110 12.38 -4.07 13.51
CA ILE A 110 13.56 -3.24 13.83
C ILE A 110 13.21 -2.18 14.87
N LEU A 111 12.03 -1.53 14.76
CA LEU A 111 11.55 -0.58 15.76
C LEU A 111 11.41 -1.23 17.15
N GLY A 112 10.93 -2.48 17.20
CA GLY A 112 10.76 -3.23 18.45
C GLY A 112 12.08 -3.57 19.17
N LEU A 113 13.23 -3.45 18.50
CA LEU A 113 14.55 -3.60 19.14
C LEU A 113 14.95 -2.37 19.98
N ASP A 114 14.34 -1.22 19.70
CA ASP A 114 14.60 0.01 20.43
C ASP A 114 13.97 -0.03 21.83
N LYS A 115 14.74 0.38 22.85
CA LYS A 115 14.34 0.28 24.26
C LYS A 115 13.23 1.26 24.64
N GLY A 116 13.15 2.41 23.99
CA GLY A 116 12.07 3.38 24.20
C GLY A 116 10.78 2.88 23.56
N ILE A 117 10.88 2.48 22.30
CA ILE A 117 9.74 2.03 21.48
C ILE A 117 9.12 0.74 22.02
N ARG A 118 9.93 -0.23 22.48
CA ARG A 118 9.42 -1.55 22.93
C ARG A 118 8.43 -1.49 24.09
N ASN A 119 8.40 -0.42 24.87
CA ASN A 119 7.47 -0.27 25.99
C ASN A 119 6.04 -0.07 25.49
N ASP A 120 5.88 0.54 24.32
CA ASP A 120 4.59 0.86 23.69
C ASP A 120 4.33 -0.03 22.46
N TRP A 121 5.07 -1.14 22.37
CA TRP A 121 5.13 -2.01 21.18
C TRP A 121 3.76 -2.51 20.71
N LEU A 122 2.86 -2.81 21.64
CA LEU A 122 1.51 -3.26 21.31
C LEU A 122 0.69 -2.17 20.63
N ASP A 123 0.81 -0.93 21.07
CA ASP A 123 0.05 0.19 20.52
C ASP A 123 0.58 0.52 19.12
N ILE A 124 1.90 0.49 18.94
CA ILE A 124 2.55 0.65 17.63
C ILE A 124 2.13 -0.46 16.66
N LEU A 125 2.06 -1.71 17.11
CA LEU A 125 1.58 -2.82 16.27
C LEU A 125 0.12 -2.65 15.86
N VAL A 126 -0.75 -2.18 16.77
CA VAL A 126 -2.15 -1.92 16.43
C VAL A 126 -2.26 -0.84 15.35
N MET A 127 -1.56 0.29 15.53
CA MET A 127 -1.51 1.36 14.51
C MET A 127 -0.93 0.87 13.17
N TYR A 128 0.08 0.00 13.21
CA TYR A 128 0.68 -0.56 12.01
C TYR A 128 -0.29 -1.46 11.23
N VAL A 129 -1.04 -2.31 11.94
CA VAL A 129 -2.07 -3.16 11.34
C VAL A 129 -3.21 -2.31 10.78
N GLU A 130 -3.64 -1.29 11.52
CA GLU A 130 -4.65 -0.34 11.06
C GLU A 130 -4.26 0.37 9.78
N LEU A 131 -3.03 0.90 9.72
CA LEU A 131 -2.46 1.54 8.54
C LEU A 131 -2.56 0.62 7.31
N HIS A 132 -2.21 -0.66 7.44
CA HIS A 132 -2.31 -1.61 6.34
C HIS A 132 -3.75 -1.93 5.97
N GLY A 133 -4.67 -1.97 6.93
CA GLY A 133 -6.11 -2.09 6.68
C GLY A 133 -6.66 -0.93 5.84
N ILE A 134 -6.27 0.31 6.19
CA ILE A 134 -6.64 1.52 5.43
C ILE A 134 -6.00 1.47 4.04
N ASN A 135 -4.69 1.24 3.95
CA ASN A 135 -3.95 1.16 2.69
C ASN A 135 -4.55 0.15 1.72
N ASN A 136 -4.86 -1.06 2.20
CA ASN A 136 -5.49 -2.11 1.40
C ASN A 136 -6.87 -1.68 0.89
N THR A 137 -7.69 -1.09 1.77
CA THR A 137 -9.03 -0.62 1.39
C THR A 137 -8.95 0.47 0.31
N VAL A 138 -8.00 1.39 0.42
CA VAL A 138 -7.76 2.44 -0.59
C VAL A 138 -7.29 1.84 -1.92
N TYR A 139 -6.34 0.92 -1.88
CA TYR A 139 -5.85 0.19 -3.07
C TYR A 139 -6.98 -0.51 -3.81
N VAL A 140 -7.73 -1.33 -3.08
CA VAL A 140 -8.82 -2.12 -3.64
C VAL A 140 -9.93 -1.22 -4.19
N SER A 141 -10.25 -0.12 -3.51
CA SER A 141 -11.22 0.87 -4.00
C SER A 141 -10.78 1.53 -5.31
N GLY A 142 -9.49 1.88 -5.42
CA GLY A 142 -8.91 2.43 -6.64
C GLY A 142 -8.92 1.43 -7.79
N ALA A 143 -8.32 0.26 -7.58
CA ALA A 143 -8.23 -0.80 -8.59
C ALA A 143 -9.59 -1.37 -9.02
N SER A 144 -10.61 -1.33 -8.15
CA SER A 144 -11.98 -1.73 -8.51
C SER A 144 -12.74 -0.64 -9.29
N SER A 145 -12.38 0.63 -9.09
CA SER A 145 -13.06 1.76 -9.73
C SER A 145 -12.49 2.07 -11.11
N PHE A 146 -11.17 1.90 -11.29
CA PHE A 146 -10.44 2.23 -12.51
C PHE A 146 -9.79 0.98 -13.13
N TYR A 147 -10.24 0.62 -14.33
CA TYR A 147 -9.79 -0.56 -15.08
C TYR A 147 -8.58 -0.18 -15.94
N ARG A 148 -7.47 0.16 -15.28
CA ARG A 148 -6.26 0.57 -15.95
C ARG A 148 -5.40 -0.66 -16.27
N LYS A 149 -5.19 -0.90 -17.56
CA LYS A 149 -4.34 -1.99 -18.08
C LYS A 149 -2.89 -1.82 -17.63
N ARG A 150 -2.24 -2.92 -17.26
CA ARG A 150 -0.81 -2.92 -16.88
C ARG A 150 0.05 -2.61 -18.11
N PRO A 151 1.17 -1.88 -17.96
CA PRO A 151 2.02 -1.52 -19.09
C PRO A 151 2.54 -2.70 -19.91
N PHE A 152 2.87 -3.83 -19.27
CA PHE A 152 3.42 -5.01 -19.97
C PHE A 152 2.45 -5.65 -20.99
N VAL A 153 1.14 -5.42 -20.83
CA VAL A 153 0.12 -5.99 -21.72
C VAL A 153 0.26 -5.45 -23.15
N TYR A 154 0.85 -4.26 -23.30
CA TYR A 154 1.06 -3.61 -24.59
C TYR A 154 2.31 -4.10 -25.33
N SER A 155 3.18 -4.89 -24.68
CA SER A 155 4.38 -5.43 -25.30
C SER A 155 4.11 -6.78 -25.95
N ASP A 156 4.53 -6.94 -27.22
CA ASP A 156 4.41 -8.19 -27.96
C ASP A 156 5.47 -9.23 -27.58
N ASP A 157 6.50 -8.83 -26.83
CA ASP A 157 7.54 -9.72 -26.31
C ASP A 157 7.07 -10.52 -25.08
N VAL A 158 5.94 -10.14 -24.49
CA VAL A 158 5.34 -10.87 -23.36
C VAL A 158 4.42 -11.98 -23.88
N PRO A 159 4.49 -13.22 -23.34
CA PRO A 159 3.62 -14.32 -23.73
C PRO A 159 2.12 -13.98 -23.68
N LEU A 160 1.36 -14.48 -24.65
CA LEU A 160 -0.06 -14.17 -24.81
C LEU A 160 -0.89 -14.57 -23.57
N ASP A 161 -0.59 -15.72 -22.97
CA ASP A 161 -1.24 -16.22 -21.76
C ASP A 161 -1.02 -15.29 -20.56
N GLU A 162 0.16 -14.70 -20.43
CA GLU A 162 0.46 -13.71 -19.39
C GLU A 162 -0.25 -12.36 -19.64
N ARG A 163 -0.32 -11.93 -20.91
CA ARG A 163 -1.02 -10.68 -21.30
C ARG A 163 -2.53 -10.79 -21.12
N MET A 164 -3.09 -11.99 -21.26
CA MET A 164 -4.50 -12.30 -21.05
C MET A 164 -4.81 -12.81 -19.64
N ALA A 165 -3.81 -12.87 -18.76
CA ALA A 165 -4.00 -13.31 -17.38
C ALA A 165 -4.96 -12.37 -16.62
N LYS A 166 -5.46 -12.87 -15.49
CA LYS A 166 -6.24 -12.05 -14.56
C LYS A 166 -5.39 -10.94 -13.97
N GLU A 167 -6.05 -9.92 -13.40
CA GLU A 167 -5.42 -8.79 -12.72
C GLU A 167 -4.57 -7.86 -13.62
N THR A 168 -4.64 -8.09 -14.94
CA THR A 168 -4.00 -7.26 -15.97
C THR A 168 -4.61 -5.86 -16.08
N GLU A 169 -5.72 -5.60 -15.41
CA GLU A 169 -6.43 -4.30 -15.40
C GLU A 169 -6.45 -3.60 -14.03
N ASN A 170 -5.70 -4.12 -13.06
CA ASN A 170 -5.68 -3.60 -11.69
C ASN A 170 -4.52 -2.61 -11.46
N SER A 171 -4.16 -1.79 -12.47
CA SER A 171 -2.98 -0.91 -12.44
C SER A 171 -3.30 0.58 -12.25
N PHE A 172 -4.35 0.94 -11.50
CA PHE A 172 -4.61 2.35 -11.17
C PHE A 172 -3.41 2.99 -10.45
N PHE A 173 -2.95 2.34 -9.37
CA PHE A 173 -1.64 2.55 -8.74
C PHE A 173 -1.08 1.23 -8.21
N SER A 174 0.22 1.17 -7.91
CA SER A 174 0.90 -0.05 -7.46
C SER A 174 0.61 -0.38 -5.99
N GLY A 175 0.14 -1.60 -5.74
CA GLY A 175 -0.01 -2.13 -4.38
C GLY A 175 1.33 -2.29 -3.67
N HIS A 176 2.37 -2.78 -4.36
CA HIS A 176 3.72 -2.93 -3.80
C HIS A 176 4.30 -1.59 -3.36
N ALA A 177 4.18 -0.57 -4.23
CA ALA A 177 4.64 0.79 -3.93
C ALA A 177 3.89 1.37 -2.72
N SER A 178 2.55 1.27 -2.72
CA SER A 178 1.69 1.83 -1.66
C SER A 178 1.98 1.18 -0.30
N THR A 179 2.05 -0.15 -0.26
CA THR A 179 2.33 -0.90 0.97
C THR A 179 3.74 -0.67 1.49
N SER A 180 4.73 -0.61 0.59
CA SER A 180 6.12 -0.30 0.96
C SER A 180 6.27 1.12 1.49
N ALA A 181 5.58 2.09 0.86
CA ALA A 181 5.54 3.47 1.34
C ALA A 181 4.91 3.53 2.73
N ALA A 182 3.73 2.94 2.91
CA ALA A 182 3.02 2.92 4.18
C ALA A 182 3.94 2.38 5.29
N ALA A 183 4.59 1.23 5.07
CA ALA A 183 5.47 0.63 6.05
C ALA A 183 6.74 1.47 6.34
N ALA A 184 7.40 1.98 5.31
CA ALA A 184 8.64 2.75 5.45
C ALA A 184 8.42 4.10 6.13
N PHE A 185 7.39 4.85 5.72
CA PHE A 185 7.05 6.14 6.31
C PHE A 185 6.49 5.99 7.73
N PHE A 186 5.76 4.91 8.02
CA PHE A 186 5.36 4.58 9.38
C PHE A 186 6.58 4.40 10.28
N ALA A 187 7.54 3.57 9.85
CA ALA A 187 8.74 3.32 10.64
C ALA A 187 9.58 4.58 10.87
N ALA A 188 9.76 5.41 9.83
CA ALA A 188 10.46 6.69 9.96
C ALA A 188 9.76 7.65 10.93
N THR A 189 8.42 7.67 10.92
CA THR A 189 7.62 8.53 11.81
C THR A 189 7.70 8.05 13.25
N VAL A 190 7.42 6.77 13.50
CA VAL A 190 7.53 6.17 14.85
C VAL A 190 8.91 6.38 15.43
N TYR A 191 9.97 6.10 14.66
CA TYR A 191 11.33 6.32 15.16
C TYR A 191 11.61 7.79 15.47
N SER A 192 11.12 8.72 14.65
CA SER A 192 11.31 10.15 14.86
C SER A 192 10.56 10.69 16.08
N ASP A 193 9.38 10.14 16.37
CA ASP A 193 8.56 10.56 17.51
C ASP A 193 9.14 10.11 18.86
N TYR A 194 9.79 8.93 18.90
CA TYR A 194 10.48 8.44 20.10
C TYR A 194 11.87 9.04 20.31
N HIS A 195 12.48 9.62 19.26
CA HIS A 195 13.83 10.18 19.27
C HIS A 195 13.83 11.68 18.89
N PRO A 196 13.22 12.56 19.70
CA PRO A 196 13.13 14.00 19.40
C PRO A 196 14.50 14.68 19.28
N GLU A 197 15.55 14.10 19.88
CA GLU A 197 16.93 14.58 19.80
C GLU A 197 17.52 14.52 18.38
N LEU A 198 16.89 13.79 17.45
CA LEU A 198 17.28 13.78 16.03
C LEU A 198 17.17 15.17 15.41
N GLY A 199 16.24 16.02 15.88
CA GLY A 199 15.99 17.35 15.31
C GLY A 199 15.79 17.28 13.80
N ASN A 200 16.60 18.01 13.03
CA ASN A 200 16.53 18.02 11.57
C ASN A 200 17.07 16.74 10.90
N LYS A 201 17.75 15.86 11.63
CA LYS A 201 18.27 14.60 11.04
C LYS A 201 17.17 13.64 10.64
N LYS A 202 15.95 13.80 11.17
CA LYS A 202 14.78 13.00 10.77
C LYS A 202 14.46 13.08 9.28
N TYR A 203 14.82 14.17 8.60
CA TYR A 203 14.62 14.30 7.15
C TYR A 203 15.44 13.27 6.36
N TRP A 204 16.58 12.81 6.89
CA TRP A 204 17.33 11.70 6.28
C TRP A 204 16.59 10.37 6.40
N LEU A 205 15.87 10.14 7.51
CA LEU A 205 15.04 8.94 7.68
C LEU A 205 13.87 8.95 6.70
N TYR A 206 13.21 10.09 6.54
CA TYR A 206 12.16 10.25 5.52
C TYR A 206 12.70 10.13 4.09
N GLY A 207 13.92 10.61 3.83
CA GLY A 207 14.61 10.38 2.57
C GLY A 207 14.88 8.89 2.32
N ALA A 208 15.33 8.15 3.34
CA ALA A 208 15.53 6.71 3.26
C ALA A 208 14.20 5.94 3.08
N ALA A 209 13.12 6.40 3.71
CA ALA A 209 11.79 5.82 3.58
C ALA A 209 11.21 5.92 2.16
N LEU A 210 11.74 6.82 1.31
CA LEU A 210 11.37 6.93 -0.09
C LEU A 210 11.94 5.78 -0.94
N VAL A 211 13.01 5.11 -0.50
CA VAL A 211 13.71 4.10 -1.31
C VAL A 211 12.82 2.89 -1.63
N PRO A 212 12.17 2.22 -0.65
CA PRO A 212 11.32 1.07 -0.95
C PRO A 212 10.19 1.35 -1.96
N PRO A 213 9.38 2.42 -1.82
CA PRO A 213 8.32 2.70 -2.78
C PRO A 213 8.81 3.31 -4.11
N ALA A 214 10.03 3.84 -4.19
CA ALA A 214 10.59 4.32 -5.46
C ALA A 214 11.21 3.18 -6.28
N CYS A 215 11.82 2.19 -5.61
CA CYS A 215 12.52 1.09 -6.26
C CYS A 215 11.65 -0.18 -6.44
N GLY A 216 10.56 -0.33 -5.67
CA GLY A 216 9.64 -1.47 -5.73
C GLY A 216 8.49 -1.31 -6.75
N VAL A 217 8.70 -0.60 -7.85
CA VAL A 217 7.64 -0.28 -8.85
C VAL A 217 8.06 -0.61 -10.29
N LEU A 218 9.12 -1.40 -10.47
CA LEU A 218 9.61 -1.79 -11.79
C LEU A 218 9.04 -3.14 -12.21
#